data_AF-A0A7J2ZIS6-F1
#
_entry.id   AF-A0A7J2ZIS6-F1
#
_cell.length_a   1.000
_cell.length_b   1.000
_cell.length_c   1.000
_cell.angle_alpha   90.00
_cell.angle_beta   90.00
_cell.angle_gamma   90.00
#
_symmetry.space_group_name_H-M   'P 1'
#
loop_
_entity.id
_entity.type
_entity.pdbx_description
1 polymer ?
#
loop_
_entity_poly.entity_id
_entity_poly.type
_entity_poly.pdbx_seq_one_letter_code
_entity_poly.pdbx_strand_id
1 'polypeptide(L)'
;MQDLREKLDEAESFDEVFRLVKHVVESKLGLRRAGLMLILGEAPSFILAYHEVGSNSIVLNKLVLEALQRINRPKREVNGYIFTVLLHEYLHSLGFFDEKTVRMLVRSLTRETLGTDHPAYSVANEETLKVFPEIATINSAVLSGDFEIVKEFDMDNVTYIN
;
A
#
# COMPACT_ATOMS: atom_id res chain seq x y z
N MET A 1 9.69 22.46 2.46
CA MET A 1 9.48 21.00 2.44
C MET A 1 7.98 20.80 2.41
N GLN A 2 7.41 20.43 1.27
CA GLN A 2 6.01 20.00 1.20
C GLN A 2 5.78 18.90 2.25
N ASP A 3 4.66 19.00 2.96
CA ASP A 3 4.24 18.03 3.96
C ASP A 3 4.07 16.65 3.28
N LEU A 4 4.62 15.58 3.86
CA LEU A 4 4.43 14.21 3.35
C LEU A 4 2.93 13.90 3.21
N ARG A 5 2.11 14.48 4.09
CA ARG A 5 0.65 14.38 4.07
C ARG A 5 0.06 14.98 2.80
N GLU A 6 0.42 16.20 2.45
CA GLU A 6 -0.05 16.86 1.22
C GLU A 6 0.34 16.05 -0.01
N LYS A 7 1.60 15.58 -0.08
CA LYS A 7 2.05 14.75 -1.20
C LYS A 7 1.27 13.44 -1.31
N LEU A 8 0.95 12.81 -0.18
CA LEU A 8 0.17 11.58 -0.19
C LEU A 8 -1.28 11.86 -0.59
N ASP A 9 -1.88 12.95 -0.11
CA ASP A 9 -3.25 13.35 -0.46
C ASP A 9 -3.37 13.67 -1.97
N GLU A 10 -2.34 14.27 -2.55
CA GLU A 10 -2.31 14.70 -3.95
C GLU A 10 -1.82 13.62 -4.93
N ALA A 11 -1.16 12.55 -4.47
CA ALA A 11 -0.57 11.52 -5.34
C ALA A 11 -1.58 10.96 -6.36
N GLU A 12 -1.19 10.96 -7.64
CA GLU A 12 -2.04 10.56 -8.78
C GLU A 12 -1.79 9.13 -9.24
N SER A 13 -0.73 8.48 -8.75
CA SER A 13 -0.34 7.13 -9.17
C SER A 13 0.16 6.26 -8.04
N PHE A 14 0.13 4.93 -8.25
CA PHE A 14 0.73 3.97 -7.33
C PHE A 14 2.23 4.21 -7.15
N ASP A 15 2.94 4.60 -8.20
CA ASP A 15 4.37 4.90 -8.15
C ASP A 15 4.66 6.11 -7.27
N GLU A 16 3.87 7.18 -7.36
CA GLU A 16 4.01 8.35 -6.49
C GLU A 16 3.80 8.00 -5.01
N VAL A 17 2.76 7.21 -4.69
CA VAL A 17 2.54 6.71 -3.34
C VAL A 17 3.70 5.83 -2.89
N PHE A 18 4.21 4.96 -3.77
CA PHE A 18 5.31 4.06 -3.44
C PHE A 18 6.63 4.79 -3.18
N ARG A 19 6.92 5.87 -3.91
CA ARG A 19 8.07 6.74 -3.62
C ARG A 19 7.99 7.32 -2.20
N LEU A 20 6.80 7.71 -1.75
CA LEU A 20 6.59 8.18 -0.37
C LEU A 20 6.82 7.06 0.64
N VAL A 21 6.35 5.84 0.37
CA VAL A 21 6.62 4.65 1.20
C VAL A 21 8.12 4.41 1.33
N LYS A 22 8.86 4.39 0.22
CA LYS A 22 10.32 4.21 0.23
C LYS A 22 11.02 5.32 0.99
N HIS A 23 10.62 6.58 0.79
CA HIS A 23 11.18 7.71 1.52
C HIS A 23 10.97 7.59 3.04
N VAL A 24 9.77 7.18 3.48
CA VAL A 24 9.49 6.93 4.90
C VAL A 24 10.39 5.84 5.47
N VAL A 25 10.50 4.70 4.78
CA VAL A 25 11.31 3.58 5.26
C VAL A 25 12.80 3.89 5.24
N GLU A 26 13.31 4.56 4.21
CA GLU A 26 14.71 4.96 4.14
C GLU A 26 15.04 5.98 5.24
N SER A 27 14.20 7.00 5.43
CA SER A 27 14.45 8.03 6.46
C SER A 27 14.35 7.52 7.90
N LYS A 28 13.53 6.49 8.15
CA LYS A 28 13.27 5.96 9.50
C LYS A 28 14.08 4.72 9.84
N LEU A 29 14.33 3.85 8.88
CA LEU A 29 15.00 2.56 9.08
C LEU A 29 16.36 2.47 8.38
N GLY A 30 16.69 3.40 7.48
CA GLY A 30 17.94 3.36 6.70
C GLY A 30 18.00 2.22 5.68
N LEU A 31 16.85 1.63 5.35
CA LEU A 31 16.74 0.48 4.45
C LEU A 31 16.18 0.90 3.09
N ARG A 32 16.68 0.26 2.03
CA ARG A 32 16.23 0.48 0.66
C ARG A 32 16.24 -0.82 -0.15
N ARG A 33 15.22 -1.00 -0.99
CA ARG A 33 15.15 -2.02 -2.05
C ARG A 33 14.54 -1.38 -3.30
N ALA A 34 14.93 -1.91 -4.45
CA ALA A 34 14.50 -1.49 -5.77
C ALA A 34 14.13 -2.73 -6.60
N GLY A 35 13.52 -2.52 -7.76
CA GLY A 35 13.16 -3.58 -8.71
C GLY A 35 11.89 -4.32 -8.31
N LEU A 36 10.95 -3.63 -7.66
CA LEU A 36 9.66 -4.20 -7.28
C LEU A 36 8.62 -3.95 -8.37
N MET A 37 7.74 -4.93 -8.56
CA MET A 37 6.61 -4.86 -9.48
C MET A 37 5.32 -4.79 -8.67
N LEU A 38 4.34 -4.02 -9.13
CA LEU A 38 2.99 -4.01 -8.55
C LEU A 38 2.03 -4.81 -9.43
N ILE A 39 1.32 -5.73 -8.81
CA ILE A 39 0.27 -6.55 -9.43
C ILE A 39 -1.04 -6.24 -8.72
N LEU A 40 -2.09 -5.92 -9.45
CA LEU A 40 -3.45 -5.90 -8.92
C LEU A 40 -4.04 -7.29 -9.07
N GLY A 41 -4.33 -7.95 -7.96
CA GLY A 41 -4.89 -9.31 -7.93
C GLY A 41 -6.23 -9.34 -7.24
N GLU A 42 -7.12 -10.24 -7.67
CA GLU A 42 -8.35 -10.52 -6.93
C GLU A 42 -8.08 -11.48 -5.78
N ALA A 43 -8.36 -11.03 -4.55
CA ALA A 43 -8.34 -11.85 -3.34
C ALA A 43 -9.57 -11.54 -2.49
N PRO A 44 -9.99 -12.43 -1.57
CA PRO A 44 -11.03 -12.10 -0.61
C PRO A 44 -10.72 -10.78 0.11
N SER A 45 -11.73 -9.97 0.42
CA SER A 45 -11.55 -8.60 0.95
C SER A 45 -10.83 -8.50 2.30
N PHE A 46 -10.68 -9.62 3.03
CA PHE A 46 -9.86 -9.72 4.24
C PHE A 46 -8.36 -9.91 3.96
N ILE A 47 -7.97 -10.25 2.72
CA ILE A 47 -6.58 -10.31 2.26
C ILE A 47 -6.29 -9.02 1.50
N LEU A 48 -5.53 -8.11 2.12
CA LEU A 48 -5.25 -6.78 1.57
C LEU A 48 -4.20 -6.83 0.45
N ALA A 49 -3.26 -7.75 0.61
CA ALA A 49 -2.15 -8.01 -0.27
C ALA A 49 -1.55 -9.38 0.09
N TYR A 50 -0.77 -9.96 -0.82
CA TYR A 50 0.07 -11.11 -0.52
C TYR A 50 1.39 -11.00 -1.29
N HIS A 51 2.50 -10.95 -0.56
CA HIS A 51 3.82 -11.14 -1.12
C HIS A 51 4.21 -12.62 -0.99
N GLU A 52 4.49 -13.29 -2.11
CA GLU A 52 5.23 -14.55 -2.05
C GLU A 52 6.62 -14.25 -1.49
N VAL A 53 6.93 -14.80 -0.31
CA VAL A 53 8.23 -14.62 0.36
C VAL A 53 9.37 -14.86 -0.63
N GLY A 54 10.17 -13.83 -0.88
CA GLY A 54 11.31 -13.89 -1.81
C GLY A 54 10.99 -13.47 -3.26
N SER A 55 9.77 -13.00 -3.55
CA SER A 55 9.42 -12.45 -4.85
C SER A 55 9.85 -10.99 -5.00
N ASN A 56 9.73 -10.47 -6.23
CA ASN A 56 9.84 -9.03 -6.52
C ASN A 56 8.46 -8.39 -6.71
N SER A 57 7.36 -9.10 -6.40
CA SER A 57 6.00 -8.63 -6.66
C SER A 57 5.29 -8.22 -5.38
N ILE A 58 4.76 -7.00 -5.38
CA ILE A 58 3.74 -6.55 -4.42
C ILE A 58 2.39 -6.84 -5.08
N VAL A 59 1.51 -7.58 -4.42
CA VAL A 59 0.14 -7.81 -4.91
C VAL A 59 -0.82 -6.95 -4.11
N LEU A 60 -1.57 -6.06 -4.74
CA LEU A 60 -2.59 -5.24 -4.10
C LEU A 60 -3.98 -5.77 -4.44
N ASN A 61 -4.89 -5.85 -3.46
CA ASN A 61 -6.23 -6.37 -3.71
C ASN A 61 -7.05 -5.41 -4.59
N LYS A 62 -7.28 -5.83 -5.84
CA LYS A 62 -8.02 -5.10 -6.87
C LYS A 62 -9.48 -4.83 -6.45
N LEU A 63 -10.13 -5.80 -5.82
CA LEU A 63 -11.54 -5.70 -5.43
C LEU A 63 -11.77 -4.60 -4.39
N VAL A 64 -10.82 -4.43 -3.46
CA VAL A 64 -10.90 -3.35 -2.46
C VAL A 64 -10.77 -1.99 -3.13
N LEU A 65 -9.81 -1.82 -4.04
CA LEU A 65 -9.62 -0.57 -4.77
C LEU A 65 -10.85 -0.20 -5.62
N GLU A 66 -11.35 -1.14 -6.41
CA GLU A 66 -12.53 -0.91 -7.26
C GLU A 66 -13.76 -0.56 -6.45
N ALA A 67 -13.92 -1.16 -5.27
CA ALA A 67 -15.04 -0.83 -4.40
C ALA A 67 -14.92 0.56 -3.77
N LEU A 68 -13.73 0.93 -3.30
CA LEU A 68 -13.47 2.28 -2.77
C LEU A 68 -13.74 3.35 -3.85
N GLN A 69 -13.37 3.06 -5.11
CA GLN A 69 -13.68 3.92 -6.26
C GLN A 69 -15.19 3.96 -6.54
N ARG A 70 -15.88 2.81 -6.56
CA ARG A 70 -17.32 2.71 -6.86
C ARG A 70 -18.18 3.47 -5.85
N ILE A 71 -17.78 3.49 -4.58
CA ILE A 71 -18.48 4.23 -3.53
C ILE A 71 -18.00 5.69 -3.41
N ASN A 72 -17.18 6.17 -4.36
CA ASN A 72 -16.64 7.53 -4.41
C ASN A 72 -15.95 7.96 -3.11
N ARG A 73 -15.12 7.09 -2.50
CA ARG A 73 -14.32 7.50 -1.34
C ARG A 73 -13.41 8.67 -1.71
N PRO A 74 -13.19 9.63 -0.79
CA PRO A 74 -12.25 10.72 -1.00
C PRO A 74 -10.86 10.18 -1.38
N LYS A 75 -10.21 10.83 -2.35
CA LYS A 75 -8.87 10.45 -2.84
C LYS A 75 -7.86 10.25 -1.69
N ARG A 76 -7.89 11.15 -0.70
CA ARG A 76 -7.09 11.05 0.53
C ARG A 76 -7.28 9.74 1.30
N GLU A 77 -8.50 9.21 1.38
CA GLU A 77 -8.76 7.91 2.02
C GLU A 77 -8.20 6.75 1.19
N VAL A 78 -8.38 6.81 -0.14
CA VAL A 78 -7.87 5.79 -1.08
C VAL A 78 -6.34 5.75 -1.06
N ASN A 79 -5.69 6.92 -1.12
CA ASN A 79 -4.24 7.03 -1.06
C ASN A 79 -3.70 6.58 0.30
N GLY A 80 -4.40 6.88 1.40
CA GLY A 80 -4.06 6.38 2.73
C GLY A 80 -4.12 4.84 2.83
N TYR A 81 -5.12 4.21 2.19
CA TYR A 81 -5.19 2.76 2.07
C TYR A 81 -4.02 2.19 1.27
N ILE A 82 -3.79 2.71 0.06
CA ILE A 82 -2.69 2.27 -0.82
C ILE A 82 -1.34 2.39 -0.11
N PHE A 83 -1.06 3.53 0.52
CA PHE A 83 0.17 3.76 1.28
C PHE A 83 0.38 2.70 2.35
N THR A 84 -0.67 2.38 3.11
CA THR A 84 -0.57 1.44 4.23
C THR A 84 -0.25 0.03 3.74
N VAL A 85 -0.93 -0.41 2.68
CA VAL A 85 -0.68 -1.75 2.10
C VAL A 85 0.70 -1.81 1.46
N LEU A 86 1.09 -0.81 0.68
CA LEU A 86 2.42 -0.76 0.06
C LEU A 86 3.53 -0.72 1.12
N LEU A 87 3.34 0.01 2.22
CA LEU A 87 4.30 0.02 3.33
C LEU A 87 4.45 -1.36 3.98
N HIS A 88 3.33 -2.07 4.18
CA HIS A 88 3.32 -3.43 4.71
C HIS A 88 4.12 -4.39 3.83
N GLU A 89 3.78 -4.45 2.54
CA GLU A 89 4.45 -5.36 1.60
C GLU A 89 5.91 -4.97 1.33
N TYR A 90 6.22 -3.67 1.35
CA TYR A 90 7.61 -3.22 1.22
C TYR A 90 8.46 -3.67 2.40
N LEU A 91 7.94 -3.65 3.63
CA LEU A 91 8.64 -4.21 4.80
C LEU A 91 8.85 -5.72 4.63
N HIS A 92 7.87 -6.48 4.14
CA HIS A 92 8.10 -7.89 3.80
C HIS A 92 9.20 -8.06 2.76
N SER A 93 9.22 -7.20 1.74
CA SER A 93 10.28 -7.19 0.73
C SER A 93 11.67 -6.87 1.32
N LEU A 94 11.75 -6.17 2.45
CA LEU A 94 13.01 -5.87 3.13
C LEU A 94 13.47 -6.97 4.10
N GLY A 95 12.72 -8.09 4.16
CA GLY A 95 13.07 -9.25 4.99
C GLY A 95 12.42 -9.28 6.36
N PHE A 96 11.43 -8.42 6.64
CA PHE A 96 10.62 -8.53 7.84
C PHE A 96 9.53 -9.58 7.64
N PHE A 97 9.65 -10.77 8.24
CA PHE A 97 8.70 -11.88 8.00
C PHE A 97 7.69 -12.08 9.14
N ASP A 98 7.97 -11.55 10.34
CA ASP A 98 7.05 -11.65 11.47
C ASP A 98 5.91 -10.62 11.31
N GLU A 99 4.71 -11.12 11.04
CA GLU A 99 3.51 -10.32 10.78
C GLU A 99 3.20 -9.32 11.91
N LYS A 100 3.42 -9.73 13.17
CA LYS A 100 3.20 -8.87 14.33
C LYS A 100 4.17 -7.69 14.32
N THR A 101 5.43 -7.94 13.99
CA THR A 101 6.49 -6.94 13.87
C THR A 101 6.19 -5.99 12.71
N VAL A 102 5.79 -6.51 11.55
CA VAL A 102 5.42 -5.68 10.40
C VAL A 102 4.24 -4.77 10.74
N ARG A 103 3.15 -5.30 11.33
CA ARG A 103 2.01 -4.47 11.77
C ARG A 103 2.41 -3.38 12.75
N MET A 104 3.27 -3.68 13.72
CA MET A 104 3.78 -2.68 14.67
C MET A 104 4.59 -1.59 13.96
N LEU A 105 5.45 -1.95 13.01
CA LEU A 105 6.25 -1.00 12.23
C LEU A 105 5.37 -0.13 11.34
N VAL A 106 4.45 -0.72 10.58
CA VAL A 106 3.48 0.00 9.73
C VAL A 106 2.74 1.05 10.58
N ARG A 107 2.20 0.65 11.73
CA ARG A 107 1.50 1.57 12.65
C ARG A 107 2.42 2.67 13.19
N SER A 108 3.64 2.34 13.65
CA SER A 108 4.55 3.34 14.23
C SER A 108 5.03 4.33 13.18
N LEU A 109 5.50 3.84 12.03
CA LEU A 109 5.97 4.67 10.93
C LEU A 109 4.86 5.60 10.44
N THR A 110 3.66 5.07 10.21
CA THR A 110 2.50 5.87 9.76
C THR A 110 2.14 6.96 10.77
N ARG A 111 2.10 6.63 12.07
CA ARG A 111 1.84 7.60 13.13
C ARG A 111 2.88 8.72 13.16
N GLU A 112 4.16 8.35 13.08
CA GLU A 112 5.26 9.29 13.18
C GLU A 112 5.40 10.20 11.97
N THR A 113 4.95 9.76 10.79
CA THR A 113 5.14 10.50 9.54
C THR A 113 3.89 11.25 9.09
N LEU A 114 2.71 10.68 9.32
CA LEU A 114 1.43 11.25 8.84
C LEU A 114 0.51 11.72 9.98
N GLY A 115 0.79 11.33 11.22
CA GLY A 115 -0.05 11.65 12.38
C GLY A 115 -1.23 10.69 12.54
N THR A 116 -1.89 10.76 13.70
CA THR A 116 -3.02 9.87 14.04
C THR A 116 -4.35 10.29 13.40
N ASP A 117 -4.42 11.51 12.88
CA ASP A 117 -5.60 12.09 12.22
C ASP A 117 -5.63 11.80 10.71
N HIS A 118 -4.58 11.20 10.16
CA HIS A 118 -4.53 10.83 8.75
C HIS A 118 -5.22 9.48 8.50
N PRO A 119 -6.01 9.30 7.41
CA PRO A 119 -6.70 8.03 7.13
C PRO A 119 -5.80 6.80 7.06
N ALA A 120 -4.56 6.97 6.59
CA ALA A 120 -3.54 5.92 6.60
C ALA A 120 -3.33 5.33 8.01
N TYR A 121 -3.34 6.15 9.06
CA TYR A 121 -3.18 5.66 10.43
C TYR A 121 -4.37 4.80 10.86
N SER A 122 -5.59 5.17 10.48
CA SER A 122 -6.78 4.35 10.73
C SER A 122 -6.65 2.97 10.09
N VAL A 123 -6.20 2.92 8.82
CA VAL A 123 -5.95 1.65 8.10
C VAL A 123 -4.82 0.85 8.72
N ALA A 124 -3.75 1.49 9.19
CA ALA A 124 -2.62 0.83 9.84
C ALA A 124 -2.95 0.30 11.24
N ASN A 125 -3.92 0.91 11.91
CA ASN A 125 -4.27 0.62 13.30
C ASN A 125 -5.37 -0.45 13.43
N GLU A 126 -6.32 -0.48 12.50
CA GLU A 126 -7.51 -1.33 12.54
C GLU A 126 -7.51 -2.34 11.40
N GLU A 127 -8.40 -3.33 11.48
CA GLU A 127 -8.70 -4.19 10.33
C GLU A 127 -9.38 -3.36 9.24
N THR A 128 -9.00 -3.56 7.96
CA THR A 128 -9.56 -2.79 6.84
C THR A 128 -11.08 -2.88 6.75
N LEU A 129 -11.69 -4.02 7.11
CA LEU A 129 -13.15 -4.17 7.18
C LEU A 129 -13.80 -3.30 8.26
N LYS A 130 -13.06 -2.92 9.32
CA LYS A 130 -13.54 -1.95 10.32
C LYS A 130 -13.43 -0.52 9.80
N VAL A 131 -12.41 -0.24 8.98
CA VAL A 131 -12.19 1.10 8.40
C VAL A 131 -13.13 1.39 7.24
N PHE A 132 -13.39 0.38 6.41
CA PHE A 132 -14.27 0.47 5.24
C PHE A 132 -15.33 -0.64 5.31
N PRO A 133 -16.28 -0.59 6.25
CA PRO A 133 -17.30 -1.64 6.41
C PRO A 133 -18.13 -1.89 5.15
N GLU A 134 -18.21 -0.90 4.24
CA GLU A 134 -18.91 -1.01 2.97
C GLU A 134 -18.32 -2.11 2.07
N ILE A 135 -17.01 -2.39 2.18
CA ILE A 135 -16.34 -3.43 1.38
C ILE A 135 -16.68 -4.85 1.85
N ALA A 136 -17.26 -5.01 3.05
CA ALA A 136 -17.68 -6.32 3.57
C ALA A 136 -18.80 -6.95 2.73
N THR A 137 -19.58 -6.13 2.02
CA THR A 137 -20.66 -6.58 1.13
C THR A 137 -20.20 -6.97 -0.27
N ILE A 138 -18.92 -6.80 -0.59
CA ILE A 138 -18.35 -7.25 -1.86
C ILE A 138 -18.34 -8.78 -1.84
N ASN A 139 -19.30 -9.36 -2.54
CA ASN A 139 -19.46 -10.79 -2.63
C ASN A 139 -18.30 -11.36 -3.47
N SER A 140 -17.32 -11.99 -2.82
CA SER A 140 -16.18 -12.68 -3.45
C SER A 140 -16.57 -14.00 -4.11
N ALA A 141 -17.86 -14.21 -4.40
CA ALA A 141 -18.43 -15.49 -4.81
C ALA A 141 -17.92 -15.98 -6.18
N VAL A 142 -17.29 -15.10 -6.98
CA VAL A 142 -16.53 -15.49 -8.17
C VAL A 142 -15.31 -14.57 -8.26
N LEU A 143 -14.23 -14.93 -7.56
CA LEU A 143 -12.92 -14.38 -7.91
C LEU A 143 -12.56 -14.93 -9.29
N SER A 144 -12.36 -14.06 -10.27
CA SER A 144 -11.94 -14.45 -11.63
C SER A 144 -10.55 -15.10 -11.60
N GLY A 145 -9.74 -14.74 -10.60
CA GLY A 145 -8.33 -15.07 -10.52
C GLY A 145 -7.48 -14.21 -11.46
N ASP A 146 -8.04 -13.13 -12.00
CA ASP A 146 -7.33 -12.23 -12.91
C ASP A 146 -6.27 -11.41 -12.14
N PHE A 147 -5.13 -11.23 -12.81
CA PHE A 147 -4.03 -10.40 -12.35
C PHE A 147 -3.71 -9.35 -13.39
N GLU A 148 -3.50 -8.13 -12.94
CA GLU A 148 -3.14 -6.99 -13.78
C GLU A 148 -1.80 -6.42 -13.34
N ILE A 149 -0.82 -6.39 -14.24
CA ILE A 149 0.50 -5.81 -13.96
C ILE A 149 0.43 -4.30 -14.15
N VAL A 150 0.79 -3.54 -13.11
CA VAL A 150 0.95 -2.08 -13.20
C VAL A 150 2.28 -1.79 -13.89
N LYS A 151 2.20 -1.27 -15.12
CA LYS A 151 3.38 -1.09 -15.99
C LYS A 151 4.35 0.00 -15.52
N GLU A 152 3.86 1.03 -14.84
CA GLU A 152 4.64 2.18 -14.40
C GLU A 152 4.73 2.21 -12.88
N PHE A 153 5.64 1.40 -12.33
CA PHE A 153 5.84 1.25 -10.88
C PHE A 153 7.33 1.03 -10.56
N ASP A 154 7.81 1.65 -9.47
CA ASP A 154 9.20 1.63 -8.99
C ASP A 154 10.23 2.17 -10.01
N MET A 155 9.83 3.21 -10.73
CA MET A 155 10.55 3.74 -11.91
C MET A 155 11.75 4.64 -11.58
N ASP A 156 11.85 5.14 -10.35
CA ASP A 156 12.90 6.04 -9.86
C ASP A 156 14.27 5.36 -9.65
N ASN A 157 14.38 4.06 -9.94
CA ASN A 157 15.65 3.32 -9.95
C ASN A 157 16.27 3.17 -11.35
N VAL A 158 15.59 3.63 -12.41
CA VAL A 158 16.09 3.53 -13.79
C VAL A 158 16.90 4.79 -14.11
N THR A 159 18.19 4.77 -13.79
CA THR A 159 19.12 5.76 -14.37
C THR A 159 19.49 5.27 -15.76
N TYR A 160 18.92 5.87 -16.81
CA TYR A 160 19.49 5.70 -18.16
C TYR A 160 20.92 6.27 -18.10
N ILE A 161 21.92 5.39 -18.23
CA ILE A 161 23.29 5.83 -18.48
C ILE A 161 23.27 6.38 -19.91
N ASN A 162 23.37 7.70 -20.05
CA ASN A 162 23.65 8.37 -21.32
C ASN A 162 25.16 8.37 -21.59
#